data_AF-A0A9X5X6B8-F1
#
_entry.id   AF-A0A9X5X6B8-F1
#
_cell.length_a   1.000
_cell.length_b   1.000
_cell.length_c   1.000
_cell.angle_alpha   90.00
_cell.angle_beta   90.00
_cell.angle_gamma   90.00
#
_symmetry.space_group_name_H-M   'P 1'
#
loop_
_entity.id
_entity.type
_entity.pdbx_description
1 polymer ?
#
loop_
_entity_poly.entity_id
_entity_poly.type
_entity_poly.pdbx_seq_one_letter_code
_entity_poly.pdbx_strand_id
1 'polypeptide(L)'
;AVIGGAKWPLGAAELDPADPRSLLVTLKEPVVGDKTGTARGNADLRYDGTGGLAAAGDGKAIGAFWSSGPNHSTYELRTKWADEVGPDNALPEYPRPQLTRDAWRNLNGRWQFAAATAGEQPPVGKTLGEHILVPYPVESQLSGVERHEDRMWYRRTFTVPADWHIGSGRRLLLNFGAVDWQSEVYVNGVRVAEHRGGYDKFGVDVTDALKPGRSQELIVGVYDPTDAASGENPPLGKQRLDPSGIWYTPTSGIWQTVWMEPVAPDHVDSLKLTPDVAGGRLTVEPKGVRDGLPVTATAYEGGRKVATVTGRTGQPLTLKIAHPHLWSPDDPFLYDLRVSVGRDRVGSYFGMRSISVEKVDGTPRTVLNGKPVFMMATLDQGFWPDGLYTAPTDEALAYDLRMHKEMGFNAVRKHIKVEPDRWFYWADRLGLLVWQDMPAMTAGVNPSAAARAEYEREMKLMIDQHIGSPSVVMWVTFNEGWGQYDEGRIADQAKAWDPTRLVNGMSG
;
A
#
# COMPACT_ATOMS: atom_id res chain seq x y z
N ALA A 1 4.10 30.97 -20.12
CA ALA A 1 5.23 30.85 -19.18
C ALA A 1 5.90 29.50 -19.37
N VAL A 2 7.11 29.30 -18.89
CA VAL A 2 7.76 27.99 -18.75
C VAL A 2 8.02 27.79 -17.27
N ILE A 3 7.63 26.66 -16.68
CA ILE A 3 7.81 26.41 -15.25
C ILE A 3 8.32 25.00 -15.08
N GLY A 4 9.44 24.83 -14.38
CA GLY A 4 10.09 23.52 -14.27
C GLY A 4 10.38 22.87 -15.63
N GLY A 5 10.61 23.66 -16.69
CA GLY A 5 10.89 23.20 -18.05
C GLY A 5 9.68 22.90 -18.94
N ALA A 6 8.44 22.93 -18.44
CA ALA A 6 7.23 22.73 -19.25
C ALA A 6 6.50 24.06 -19.53
N LYS A 7 5.72 24.14 -20.63
CA LYS A 7 4.98 25.36 -21.00
C LYS A 7 3.68 25.46 -20.19
N TRP A 8 3.49 26.57 -19.48
CA TRP A 8 2.26 26.88 -18.76
C TRP A 8 1.37 27.86 -19.55
N PRO A 9 0.05 27.59 -19.61
CA PRO A 9 -0.91 28.44 -20.30
C PRO A 9 -1.03 29.80 -19.58
N LEU A 10 -0.76 30.87 -20.33
CA LEU A 10 -0.91 32.24 -19.84
C LEU A 10 -2.39 32.62 -19.74
N GLY A 11 -2.74 33.31 -18.67
CA GLY A 11 -4.01 34.00 -18.46
C GLY A 11 -3.95 35.42 -19.01
N ALA A 12 -4.11 36.40 -18.12
CA ALA A 12 -3.99 37.82 -18.42
C ALA A 12 -2.59 38.35 -18.11
N ALA A 13 -2.23 39.45 -18.75
CA ALA A 13 -1.06 40.25 -18.40
C ALA A 13 -1.51 41.71 -18.24
N GLU A 14 -1.20 42.30 -17.09
CA GLU A 14 -1.56 43.68 -16.77
C GLU A 14 -0.44 44.36 -15.98
N LEU A 15 -0.44 45.69 -15.96
CA LEU A 15 0.47 46.44 -15.10
C LEU A 15 0.11 46.16 -13.64
N ASP A 16 1.12 45.98 -12.80
CA ASP A 16 0.90 45.85 -11.36
C ASP A 16 0.36 47.19 -10.82
N PRO A 17 -0.85 47.24 -10.24
CA PRO A 17 -1.41 48.46 -9.69
C PRO A 17 -0.59 49.03 -8.52
N ALA A 18 0.22 48.20 -7.86
CA ALA A 18 1.11 48.62 -6.77
C ALA A 18 2.48 49.09 -7.28
N ASP A 19 2.91 48.66 -8.46
CA ASP A 19 4.17 49.05 -9.08
C ASP A 19 4.04 49.20 -10.61
N PRO A 20 3.98 50.43 -11.15
CA PRO A 20 3.82 50.65 -12.59
C PRO A 20 5.04 50.22 -13.43
N ARG A 21 6.12 49.72 -12.80
CA ARG A 21 7.27 49.12 -13.48
C ARG A 21 7.18 47.60 -13.58
N SER A 22 6.18 47.00 -12.95
CA SER A 22 5.97 45.56 -12.88
C SER A 22 4.77 45.13 -13.71
N LEU A 23 4.82 43.91 -14.25
CA LEU A 23 3.70 43.28 -14.92
C LEU A 23 3.26 42.08 -14.09
N LEU A 24 1.97 42.03 -13.77
CA LEU A 24 1.34 40.84 -13.24
C LEU A 24 0.90 39.97 -14.41
N VAL A 25 1.43 38.76 -14.46
CA VAL A 25 1.05 37.75 -15.45
C VAL A 25 0.38 36.60 -14.73
N THR A 26 -0.92 36.44 -14.95
CA THR A 26 -1.67 35.32 -14.40
C THR A 26 -1.53 34.09 -15.30
N LEU A 27 -1.69 32.92 -14.70
CA LEU A 27 -1.71 31.64 -15.40
C LEU A 27 -3.12 31.07 -15.36
N LYS A 28 -3.51 30.32 -16.39
CA LYS A 28 -4.83 29.66 -16.42
C LYS A 28 -4.92 28.48 -15.46
N GLU A 29 -3.77 27.88 -15.18
CA GLU A 29 -3.63 26.71 -14.33
C GLU A 29 -2.69 27.06 -13.17
N PRO A 30 -2.93 26.48 -11.98
CA PRO A 30 -2.02 26.67 -10.87
C PRO A 30 -0.64 26.06 -11.18
N VAL A 31 0.37 26.60 -10.49
CA VAL A 31 1.74 26.10 -10.57
C VAL A 31 1.94 25.14 -9.42
N VAL A 32 2.42 23.93 -9.67
CA VAL A 32 2.75 23.02 -8.56
C VAL A 32 3.88 23.62 -7.73
N GLY A 33 3.67 23.70 -6.43
CA GLY A 33 4.61 24.20 -5.44
C GLY A 33 4.62 23.34 -4.18
N ASP A 34 4.82 23.98 -3.02
CA ASP A 34 4.76 23.34 -1.70
C ASP A 34 4.04 24.29 -0.73
N LYS A 35 3.44 23.76 0.34
CA LYS A 35 2.70 24.59 1.32
C LYS A 35 3.48 25.78 1.91
N THR A 36 4.81 25.79 1.81
CA THR A 36 5.69 26.85 2.33
C THR A 36 6.08 27.89 1.29
N GLY A 37 5.73 27.72 0.01
CA GLY A 37 6.12 28.63 -1.07
C GLY A 37 7.62 28.61 -1.38
N THR A 38 8.28 27.49 -1.10
CA THR A 38 9.73 27.25 -1.23
C THR A 38 10.08 26.20 -2.26
N ALA A 39 9.11 25.84 -3.11
CA ALA A 39 9.25 24.73 -4.04
C ALA A 39 10.48 24.89 -4.94
N ARG A 40 11.20 23.79 -5.15
CA ARG A 40 12.36 23.77 -6.05
C ARG A 40 11.91 24.10 -7.49
N GLY A 41 12.72 24.89 -8.19
CA GLY A 41 12.49 25.24 -9.60
C GLY A 41 12.17 26.72 -9.82
N ASN A 42 12.24 27.14 -11.08
CA ASN A 42 12.01 28.52 -11.50
C ASN A 42 10.73 28.63 -12.33
N ALA A 43 10.09 29.80 -12.22
CA ALA A 43 9.07 30.27 -13.13
C ALA A 43 9.69 31.25 -14.13
N ASP A 44 9.65 30.86 -15.40
CA ASP A 44 10.22 31.59 -16.52
C ASP A 44 9.11 32.26 -17.34
N LEU A 45 9.25 33.57 -17.58
CA LEU A 45 8.39 34.32 -18.46
C LEU A 45 9.17 34.86 -19.65
N ARG A 46 8.68 34.59 -20.86
CA ARG A 46 9.24 35.14 -22.10
C ARG A 46 8.24 36.10 -22.72
N TYR A 47 8.73 37.30 -23.05
CA TYR A 47 8.03 38.27 -23.87
C TYR A 47 8.70 38.35 -25.24
N ASP A 48 7.92 38.27 -26.30
CA ASP A 48 8.43 38.18 -27.68
C ASP A 48 8.68 39.54 -28.35
N GLY A 49 8.39 40.64 -27.66
CA GLY A 49 8.58 42.00 -28.19
C GLY A 49 7.37 42.56 -28.95
N THR A 50 6.29 41.79 -29.13
CA THR A 50 5.19 42.16 -30.04
C THR A 50 3.93 42.68 -29.35
N GLY A 51 3.85 42.63 -28.02
CA GLY A 51 2.67 42.99 -27.21
C GLY A 51 2.58 44.46 -26.79
N GLY A 52 3.35 45.37 -27.40
CA GLY A 52 3.20 46.82 -27.20
C GLY A 52 3.72 47.38 -25.86
N LEU A 53 4.50 46.60 -25.10
CA LEU A 53 5.15 47.12 -23.88
C LEU A 53 6.08 48.29 -24.19
N ALA A 54 6.01 49.35 -23.39
CA ALA A 54 6.81 50.56 -23.54
C ALA A 54 7.38 51.01 -22.20
N ALA A 55 8.59 51.58 -22.20
CA ALA A 55 9.22 52.10 -21.00
C ALA A 55 8.44 53.30 -20.44
N ALA A 56 8.17 53.31 -19.13
CA ALA A 56 7.35 54.32 -18.47
C ALA A 56 7.89 55.76 -18.56
N GLY A 57 9.17 55.96 -18.93
CA GLY A 57 9.80 57.28 -19.01
C GLY A 57 9.71 57.91 -20.41
N ASP A 58 10.33 57.27 -21.40
CA ASP A 58 10.48 57.81 -22.76
C ASP A 58 9.53 57.16 -23.79
N GLY A 59 8.68 56.23 -23.35
CA GLY A 59 7.72 55.53 -24.21
C GLY A 59 8.39 54.59 -25.22
N LYS A 60 9.68 54.30 -25.08
CA LYS A 60 10.40 53.43 -26.02
C LYS A 60 9.86 52.01 -25.92
N ALA A 61 9.57 51.41 -27.07
CA ALA A 61 9.11 50.02 -27.14
C ALA A 61 10.13 49.07 -26.50
N ILE A 62 9.64 48.20 -25.63
CA ILE A 62 10.42 47.15 -24.98
C ILE A 62 10.55 45.97 -25.96
N GLY A 63 11.78 45.55 -26.23
CA GLY A 63 12.07 44.40 -27.08
C GLY A 63 11.79 43.06 -26.39
N ALA A 64 12.05 41.96 -27.10
CA ALA A 64 11.93 40.63 -26.52
C ALA A 64 12.84 40.47 -25.29
N PHE A 65 12.33 39.85 -24.24
CA PHE A 65 13.10 39.54 -23.04
C PHE A 65 12.65 38.24 -22.41
N TRP A 66 13.50 37.73 -21.52
CA TRP A 66 13.22 36.60 -20.66
C TRP A 66 13.48 37.00 -19.21
N SER A 67 12.54 36.68 -18.33
CA SER A 67 12.63 36.85 -16.89
C SER A 67 12.46 35.50 -16.21
N SER A 68 13.20 35.27 -15.13
CA SER A 68 13.18 34.04 -14.34
C SER A 68 13.15 34.39 -12.86
N GLY A 69 12.38 33.65 -12.07
CA GLY A 69 12.30 33.80 -10.63
C GLY A 69 11.99 32.48 -9.92
N PRO A 70 12.24 32.39 -8.61
CA PRO A 70 11.89 31.22 -7.81
C PRO A 70 10.38 30.94 -7.84
N ASN A 71 10.01 29.66 -7.75
CA ASN A 71 8.61 29.24 -7.65
C ASN A 71 8.10 29.43 -6.21
N HIS A 72 7.28 30.46 -5.99
CA HIS A 72 6.63 30.72 -4.71
C HIS A 72 5.20 30.19 -4.62
N SER A 73 4.80 29.28 -5.51
CA SER A 73 3.45 28.71 -5.46
C SER A 73 3.26 27.88 -4.19
N THR A 74 2.10 28.05 -3.56
CA THR A 74 1.63 27.23 -2.44
C THR A 74 0.64 26.14 -2.86
N TYR A 75 0.40 25.99 -4.17
CA TYR A 75 -0.51 24.99 -4.68
C TYR A 75 0.14 23.62 -4.73
N GLU A 76 -0.39 22.70 -3.95
CA GLU A 76 0.05 21.30 -3.92
C GLU A 76 -0.75 20.48 -4.92
N LEU A 77 -0.08 19.58 -5.64
CA LEU A 77 -0.72 18.71 -6.60
C LEU A 77 -1.68 17.75 -5.87
N ARG A 78 -2.93 17.68 -6.33
CA ARG A 78 -3.97 16.81 -5.76
C ARG A 78 -4.63 16.02 -6.86
N THR A 79 -5.02 14.79 -6.54
CA THR A 79 -5.97 14.05 -7.38
C THR A 79 -7.39 14.51 -7.08
N LYS A 80 -8.31 14.23 -8.01
CA LYS A 80 -9.74 14.55 -7.83
C LYS A 80 -10.37 13.84 -6.62
N TRP A 81 -9.80 12.72 -6.16
CA TRP A 81 -10.31 11.96 -5.02
C TRP A 81 -9.86 12.51 -3.69
N ALA A 82 -8.80 13.34 -3.65
CA ALA A 82 -8.31 13.93 -2.41
C ALA A 82 -9.39 14.75 -1.69
N ASP A 83 -10.28 15.38 -2.46
CA ASP A 83 -11.35 16.24 -1.94
C ASP A 83 -12.60 15.44 -1.51
N GLU A 84 -12.63 14.14 -1.80
CA GLU A 84 -13.68 13.21 -1.35
C GLU A 84 -13.38 12.63 0.05
N VAL A 85 -12.16 12.85 0.56
CA VAL A 85 -11.64 12.24 1.78
C VAL A 85 -11.81 13.16 2.98
N GLY A 86 -12.30 12.60 4.08
CA GLY A 86 -12.37 13.25 5.37
C GLY A 86 -12.28 12.27 6.55
N PRO A 87 -12.36 12.79 7.79
CA PRO A 87 -12.21 11.99 9.01
C PRO A 87 -13.20 10.83 9.18
N ASP A 88 -14.35 10.87 8.52
CA ASP A 88 -15.44 9.90 8.73
C ASP A 88 -15.55 8.87 7.59
N ASN A 89 -14.74 9.01 6.53
CA ASN A 89 -14.81 8.16 5.33
C ASN A 89 -13.43 7.83 4.73
N ALA A 90 -12.35 7.88 5.52
CA ALA A 90 -11.03 7.47 5.07
C ALA A 90 -10.97 5.94 4.86
N LEU A 91 -10.94 5.50 3.59
CA LEU A 91 -10.88 4.10 3.15
C LEU A 91 -11.86 3.18 3.92
N PRO A 92 -13.18 3.37 3.73
CA PRO A 92 -14.23 2.70 4.52
C PRO A 92 -14.45 1.22 4.14
N GLU A 93 -13.80 0.72 3.09
CA GLU A 93 -13.93 -0.66 2.63
C GLU A 93 -13.28 -1.66 3.59
N TYR A 94 -13.79 -2.90 3.60
CA TYR A 94 -13.20 -3.96 4.41
C TYR A 94 -11.79 -4.31 3.89
N PRO A 95 -10.73 -4.27 4.74
CA PRO A 95 -9.35 -4.31 4.24
C PRO A 95 -8.85 -5.66 3.71
N ARG A 96 -9.50 -6.79 4.02
CA ARG A 96 -9.02 -8.15 3.65
C ARG A 96 -9.97 -8.92 2.73
N PRO A 97 -10.01 -8.64 1.42
CA PRO A 97 -10.91 -9.30 0.48
C PRO A 97 -10.82 -10.84 0.43
N GLN A 98 -9.69 -11.44 0.81
CA GLN A 98 -9.52 -12.90 0.88
C GLN A 98 -9.76 -13.50 2.28
N LEU A 99 -10.17 -12.69 3.26
CA LEU A 99 -10.48 -13.15 4.62
C LEU A 99 -11.58 -12.25 5.24
N THR A 100 -12.76 -12.25 4.63
CA THR A 100 -13.86 -11.34 4.99
C THR A 100 -14.65 -11.82 6.19
N ARG A 101 -15.02 -10.88 7.06
CA ARG A 101 -15.96 -11.06 8.16
C ARG A 101 -17.04 -9.98 8.10
N ASP A 102 -18.27 -10.36 8.38
CA ASP A 102 -19.41 -9.43 8.31
C ASP A 102 -19.38 -8.39 9.45
N ALA A 103 -18.99 -8.84 10.65
CA ALA A 103 -18.86 -7.97 11.81
C ALA A 103 -17.43 -7.43 11.91
N TRP A 104 -17.28 -6.13 11.78
CA TRP A 104 -16.02 -5.42 11.92
C TRP A 104 -16.29 -3.92 12.14
N ARG A 105 -15.26 -3.17 12.51
CA ARG A 105 -15.29 -1.71 12.56
C ARG A 105 -13.99 -1.11 12.08
N ASN A 106 -14.10 -0.17 11.16
CA ASN A 106 -12.98 0.65 10.71
C ASN A 106 -12.55 1.60 11.85
N LEU A 107 -11.24 1.74 12.03
CA LEU A 107 -10.62 2.64 13.00
C LEU A 107 -9.77 3.73 12.32
N ASN A 108 -9.88 3.90 11.00
CA ASN A 108 -9.41 5.07 10.28
C ASN A 108 -10.15 6.34 10.73
N GLY A 109 -9.66 7.48 10.24
CA GLY A 109 -10.18 8.79 10.55
C GLY A 109 -9.21 9.60 11.40
N ARG A 110 -9.74 10.61 12.10
CA ARG A 110 -8.89 11.49 12.91
C ARG A 110 -8.39 10.77 14.17
N TRP A 111 -7.08 10.83 14.38
CA TRP A 111 -6.39 10.39 15.59
C TRP A 111 -5.65 11.60 16.19
N GLN A 112 -5.36 11.53 17.49
CA GLN A 112 -4.43 12.45 18.14
C GLN A 112 -2.99 12.04 17.79
N PHE A 113 -2.10 13.02 17.63
CA PHE A 113 -0.72 12.83 17.18
C PHE A 113 0.25 13.69 17.99
N ALA A 114 1.47 13.19 18.16
CA ALA A 114 2.63 13.97 18.62
C ALA A 114 3.92 13.32 18.13
N ALA A 115 4.93 14.15 17.85
CA ALA A 115 6.32 13.72 17.80
C ALA A 115 6.73 13.06 19.12
N ALA A 116 7.69 12.14 19.06
CA ALA A 116 8.20 11.42 20.21
C ALA A 116 9.73 11.44 20.26
N THR A 117 10.28 11.12 21.42
CA THR A 117 11.73 10.97 21.60
C THR A 117 12.10 9.53 21.99
N ALA A 118 13.34 9.14 21.73
CA ALA A 118 13.81 7.80 22.08
C ALA A 118 13.70 7.53 23.59
N GLY A 119 13.09 6.41 23.97
CA GLY A 119 12.88 6.02 25.37
C GLY A 119 11.71 6.72 26.07
N GLU A 120 10.97 7.58 25.36
CA GLU A 120 9.76 8.19 25.89
C GLU A 120 8.70 7.13 26.24
N GLN A 121 8.02 7.31 27.37
CA GLN A 121 6.97 6.39 27.81
C GLN A 121 5.65 6.66 27.05
N PRO A 122 4.81 5.63 26.81
CA PRO A 122 3.56 5.83 26.10
C PRO A 122 2.67 6.87 26.82
N PRO A 123 1.98 7.76 26.08
CA PRO A 123 1.18 8.85 26.64
C PRO A 123 -0.19 8.37 27.18
N VAL A 124 -0.19 7.36 28.05
CA VAL A 124 -1.39 6.72 28.62
C VAL A 124 -2.25 7.75 29.36
N GLY A 125 -3.52 7.86 28.97
CA GLY A 125 -4.46 8.82 29.55
C GLY A 125 -4.15 10.29 29.27
N LYS A 126 -3.18 10.60 28.41
CA LYS A 126 -2.83 11.98 28.03
C LYS A 126 -3.43 12.33 26.67
N THR A 127 -3.81 13.60 26.50
CA THR A 127 -4.19 14.13 25.18
C THR A 127 -2.94 14.58 24.44
N LEU A 128 -2.85 14.27 23.15
CA LEU A 128 -1.79 14.79 22.28
C LEU A 128 -2.22 16.09 21.60
N GLY A 129 -1.26 16.97 21.32
CA GLY A 129 -1.52 18.35 20.89
C GLY A 129 -1.95 18.49 19.42
N GLU A 130 -1.64 17.51 18.59
CA GLU A 130 -1.91 17.54 17.15
C GLU A 130 -2.90 16.44 16.74
N HIS A 131 -3.30 16.46 15.48
CA HIS A 131 -4.16 15.44 14.90
C HIS A 131 -3.62 14.99 13.56
N ILE A 132 -3.87 13.73 13.23
CA ILE A 132 -3.50 13.11 11.96
C ILE A 132 -4.69 12.32 11.41
N LEU A 133 -4.86 12.33 10.09
CA LEU A 133 -5.83 11.47 9.41
C LEU A 133 -5.20 10.11 9.10
N VAL A 134 -5.59 9.09 9.86
CA VAL A 134 -5.18 7.70 9.62
C VAL A 134 -6.08 7.11 8.53
N PRO A 135 -5.54 6.41 7.52
CA PRO A 135 -4.20 5.82 7.51
C PRO A 135 -3.27 6.52 6.50
N TYR A 136 -3.27 7.86 6.43
CA TYR A 136 -2.36 8.54 5.50
C TYR A 136 -1.01 8.80 6.18
N PRO A 137 0.12 8.62 5.48
CA PRO A 137 1.48 8.80 6.02
C PRO A 137 1.68 10.16 6.65
N VAL A 138 2.54 10.26 7.67
CA VAL A 138 2.81 11.54 8.36
C VAL A 138 3.20 12.64 7.37
N GLU A 139 4.02 12.32 6.38
CA GLU A 139 4.53 13.24 5.36
C GLU A 139 3.50 13.63 4.29
N SER A 140 2.37 12.92 4.19
CA SER A 140 1.38 13.15 3.14
C SER A 140 0.45 14.33 3.42
N GLN A 141 -0.05 14.97 2.36
CA GLN A 141 -1.00 16.08 2.46
C GLN A 141 -2.31 15.65 3.15
N LEU A 142 -2.81 14.45 2.82
CA LEU A 142 -4.06 13.95 3.38
C LEU A 142 -3.98 13.67 4.88
N SER A 143 -2.79 13.43 5.44
CA SER A 143 -2.62 13.24 6.88
C SER A 143 -2.86 14.54 7.67
N GLY A 144 -2.58 15.68 7.04
CA GLY A 144 -2.62 17.01 7.63
C GLY A 144 -1.40 17.37 8.48
N VAL A 145 -0.36 16.52 8.51
CA VAL A 145 0.86 16.72 9.32
C VAL A 145 2.02 17.21 8.45
N GLU A 146 2.30 16.52 7.34
CA GLU A 146 3.19 16.93 6.25
C GLU A 146 4.58 17.37 6.74
N ARG A 147 5.21 16.50 7.53
CA ARG A 147 6.61 16.60 7.94
C ARG A 147 7.13 15.21 8.30
N HIS A 148 8.45 15.05 8.33
CA HIS A 148 9.06 13.82 8.79
C HIS A 148 9.20 13.80 10.32
N GLU A 149 8.99 12.63 10.91
CA GLU A 149 9.24 12.34 12.32
C GLU A 149 9.84 10.93 12.42
N ASP A 150 11.08 10.79 12.92
CA ASP A 150 11.66 9.47 13.16
C ASP A 150 10.82 8.67 14.17
N ARG A 151 10.23 9.37 15.15
CA ARG A 151 9.48 8.76 16.26
C ARG A 151 8.22 9.55 16.54
N MET A 152 7.11 8.83 16.75
CA MET A 152 5.81 9.46 16.92
C MET A 152 4.85 8.62 17.76
N TRP A 153 3.90 9.29 18.39
CA TRP A 153 2.77 8.69 19.11
C TRP A 153 1.45 9.00 18.42
N TYR A 154 0.65 7.97 18.22
CA TYR A 154 -0.75 8.06 17.83
C TYR A 154 -1.63 7.71 19.02
N ARG A 155 -2.77 8.39 19.16
CA ARG A 155 -3.78 8.05 20.16
C ARG A 155 -5.20 8.18 19.62
N ARG A 156 -6.03 7.19 19.91
CA ARG A 156 -7.46 7.18 19.61
C ARG A 156 -8.24 6.53 20.74
N THR A 157 -9.49 6.95 20.94
CA THR A 157 -10.47 6.16 21.69
C THR A 157 -11.38 5.38 20.76
N PHE A 158 -11.75 4.15 21.13
CA PHE A 158 -12.71 3.36 20.38
C PHE A 158 -13.77 2.76 21.31
N THR A 159 -14.92 2.38 20.73
CA THR A 159 -15.99 1.71 21.47
C THR A 159 -16.25 0.34 20.90
N VAL A 160 -16.19 -0.68 21.76
CA VAL A 160 -16.57 -2.05 21.41
C VAL A 160 -18.11 -2.16 21.37
N PRO A 161 -18.71 -2.66 20.28
CA PRO A 161 -20.15 -2.93 20.23
C PRO A 161 -20.60 -3.91 21.31
N ALA A 162 -21.73 -3.62 21.96
CA ALA A 162 -22.24 -4.47 23.04
C ALA A 162 -22.71 -5.85 22.53
N ASP A 163 -23.25 -5.88 21.31
CA ASP A 163 -23.73 -7.06 20.60
C ASP A 163 -22.60 -7.96 20.07
N TRP A 164 -21.33 -7.53 20.17
CA TRP A 164 -20.19 -8.39 19.85
C TRP A 164 -19.85 -9.38 20.96
N HIS A 165 -20.39 -9.19 22.18
CA HIS A 165 -20.20 -10.09 23.32
C HIS A 165 -18.72 -10.44 23.61
N ILE A 166 -17.82 -9.48 23.43
CA ILE A 166 -16.38 -9.63 23.72
C ILE A 166 -16.17 -9.98 25.19
N GLY A 167 -15.31 -10.95 25.47
CA GLY A 167 -15.08 -11.48 26.81
C GLY A 167 -16.15 -12.46 27.30
N SER A 168 -17.25 -12.65 26.56
CA SER A 168 -18.32 -13.61 26.85
C SER A 168 -18.53 -14.55 25.66
N GLY A 169 -17.48 -15.29 25.30
CA GLY A 169 -17.50 -16.26 24.20
C GLY A 169 -17.07 -15.72 22.83
N ARG A 170 -16.60 -14.47 22.76
CA ARG A 170 -15.91 -13.85 21.62
C ARG A 170 -14.63 -13.14 22.10
N ARG A 171 -13.67 -13.03 21.19
CA ARG A 171 -12.40 -12.31 21.37
C ARG A 171 -12.36 -11.12 20.40
N LEU A 172 -11.62 -10.08 20.73
CA LEU A 172 -11.49 -8.89 19.89
C LEU A 172 -10.09 -8.84 19.29
N LEU A 173 -10.02 -8.92 17.97
CA LEU A 173 -8.79 -8.64 17.24
C LEU A 173 -8.73 -7.17 16.85
N LEU A 174 -7.58 -6.55 17.07
CA LEU A 174 -7.17 -5.29 16.48
C LEU A 174 -6.17 -5.60 15.36
N ASN A 175 -6.39 -5.05 14.18
CA ASN A 175 -5.60 -5.35 12.98
C ASN A 175 -5.07 -4.05 12.36
N PHE A 176 -3.89 -4.16 11.78
CA PHE A 176 -3.18 -3.09 11.07
C PHE A 176 -2.78 -3.61 9.69
N GLY A 177 -3.07 -2.82 8.64
CA GLY A 177 -2.68 -3.18 7.28
C GLY A 177 -1.17 -3.08 7.06
N ALA A 178 -0.56 -2.02 7.60
CA ALA A 178 0.86 -1.76 7.61
C ALA A 178 1.14 -0.54 8.50
N VAL A 179 2.30 -0.53 9.17
CA VAL A 179 2.81 0.61 9.95
C VAL A 179 4.31 0.70 9.69
N ASP A 180 4.78 1.79 9.07
CA ASP A 180 6.20 1.95 8.73
C ASP A 180 6.96 2.65 9.89
N TRP A 181 7.95 2.06 10.55
CA TRP A 181 8.49 0.70 10.33
C TRP A 181 8.43 -0.23 11.56
N GLN A 182 8.79 0.26 12.74
CA GLN A 182 8.67 -0.47 14.01
C GLN A 182 7.56 0.15 14.85
N SER A 183 6.62 -0.66 15.34
CA SER A 183 5.49 -0.18 16.12
C SER A 183 5.28 -0.91 17.44
N GLU A 184 4.82 -0.18 18.44
CA GLU A 184 4.35 -0.70 19.72
C GLU A 184 2.89 -0.32 19.93
N VAL A 185 2.04 -1.30 20.23
CA VAL A 185 0.60 -1.08 20.38
C VAL A 185 0.21 -1.25 21.83
N TYR A 186 -0.52 -0.28 22.36
CA TYR A 186 -1.04 -0.27 23.72
C TYR A 186 -2.55 -0.12 23.72
N VAL A 187 -3.21 -0.97 24.51
CA VAL A 187 -4.64 -0.84 24.80
C VAL A 187 -4.80 -0.59 26.29
N ASN A 188 -5.41 0.55 26.63
CA ASN A 188 -5.65 0.98 28.01
C ASN A 188 -4.39 1.02 28.90
N GLY A 189 -3.24 1.31 28.30
CA GLY A 189 -1.93 1.35 28.96
C GLY A 189 -1.19 0.01 29.04
N VAL A 190 -1.77 -1.08 28.56
CA VAL A 190 -1.11 -2.39 28.47
C VAL A 190 -0.53 -2.55 27.07
N ARG A 191 0.78 -2.83 26.96
CA ARG A 191 1.41 -3.16 25.68
C ARG A 191 0.90 -4.52 25.21
N VAL A 192 0.20 -4.56 24.08
CA VAL A 192 -0.43 -5.76 23.52
C VAL A 192 0.35 -6.33 22.35
N ALA A 193 1.11 -5.51 21.61
CA ALA A 193 1.94 -5.96 20.49
C ALA A 193 3.19 -5.10 20.31
N GLU A 194 4.19 -5.71 19.68
CA GLU A 194 5.30 -5.06 19.02
C GLU A 194 5.38 -5.66 17.62
N HIS A 195 5.58 -4.81 16.60
CA HIS A 195 5.71 -5.22 15.21
C HIS A 195 6.90 -4.52 14.57
N ARG A 196 7.55 -5.20 13.64
CA ARG A 196 8.62 -4.67 12.80
C ARG A 196 8.29 -5.09 11.37
N GLY A 197 8.37 -4.18 10.42
CA GLY A 197 8.01 -4.40 9.03
C GLY A 197 7.01 -3.35 8.53
N GLY A 198 7.39 -2.65 7.46
CA GLY A 198 6.68 -1.47 6.98
C GLY A 198 5.59 -1.78 5.95
N TYR A 199 5.53 -3.01 5.44
CA TYR A 199 4.73 -3.36 4.27
C TYR A 199 3.83 -4.58 4.48
N ASP A 200 3.78 -5.10 5.70
CA ASP A 200 3.07 -6.33 6.04
C ASP A 200 2.01 -6.11 7.13
N LYS A 201 0.94 -6.91 7.05
CA LYS A 201 -0.18 -6.82 8.00
C LYS A 201 0.08 -7.62 9.26
N PHE A 202 -0.41 -7.11 10.38
CA PHE A 202 -0.39 -7.83 11.65
C PHE A 202 -1.68 -7.60 12.44
N GLY A 203 -1.99 -8.55 13.32
CA GLY A 203 -3.16 -8.51 14.19
C GLY A 203 -2.81 -8.94 15.60
N VAL A 204 -3.53 -8.40 16.57
CA VAL A 204 -3.34 -8.68 17.99
C VAL A 204 -4.67 -8.86 18.68
N ASP A 205 -4.73 -9.86 19.56
CA ASP A 205 -5.87 -10.06 20.44
C ASP A 205 -5.78 -9.12 21.63
N VAL A 206 -6.76 -8.22 21.73
CA VAL A 206 -6.78 -7.17 22.76
C VAL A 206 -7.81 -7.45 23.85
N THR A 207 -8.48 -8.61 23.82
CA THR A 207 -9.62 -8.95 24.70
C THR A 207 -9.29 -8.73 26.17
N ASP A 208 -8.13 -9.23 26.59
CA ASP A 208 -7.73 -9.25 28.00
C ASP A 208 -7.17 -7.90 28.49
N ALA A 209 -6.90 -6.97 27.56
CA ALA A 209 -6.50 -5.59 27.86
C ALA A 209 -7.68 -4.61 27.96
N LEU A 210 -8.91 -5.06 27.65
CA LEU A 210 -10.10 -4.22 27.72
C LEU A 210 -10.47 -3.90 29.17
N LYS A 211 -10.85 -2.65 29.43
CA LYS A 211 -11.37 -2.21 30.73
C LYS A 211 -12.90 -2.27 30.74
N PRO A 212 -13.54 -2.45 31.92
CA PRO A 212 -14.98 -2.28 32.06
C PRO A 212 -15.43 -0.91 31.54
N GLY A 213 -16.54 -0.88 30.81
CA GLY A 213 -17.07 0.33 30.17
C GLY A 213 -17.02 0.26 28.65
N ARG A 214 -17.53 1.30 28.00
CA ARG A 214 -17.69 1.32 26.53
C ARG A 214 -16.47 1.86 25.79
N SER A 215 -15.81 2.87 26.36
CA SER A 215 -14.67 3.54 25.72
C SER A 215 -13.35 2.89 26.13
N GLN A 216 -12.53 2.59 25.15
CA GLN A 216 -11.20 2.01 25.28
C GLN A 216 -10.18 2.97 24.67
N GLU A 217 -8.96 2.97 25.19
CA GLU A 217 -7.86 3.77 24.66
C GLU A 217 -6.93 2.89 23.82
N LEU A 218 -6.58 3.38 22.63
CA LEU A 218 -5.57 2.82 21.75
C LEU A 218 -4.45 3.83 21.58
N ILE A 219 -3.22 3.41 21.85
CA ILE A 219 -2.00 4.17 21.61
C ILE A 219 -1.09 3.32 20.72
N VAL A 220 -0.49 3.96 19.72
CA VAL A 220 0.51 3.32 18.85
C VAL A 220 1.76 4.19 18.83
N GLY A 221 2.88 3.64 19.26
CA GLY A 221 4.20 4.25 19.06
C GLY A 221 4.79 3.74 17.77
N VAL A 222 5.43 4.61 16.99
CA VAL A 222 6.11 4.23 15.76
C VAL A 222 7.51 4.81 15.73
N TYR A 223 8.45 4.02 15.21
CA TYR A 223 9.80 4.41 14.87
C TYR A 223 10.08 4.06 13.41
N ASP A 224 10.51 5.03 12.64
CA ASP A 224 10.91 4.90 11.25
C ASP A 224 12.37 5.37 11.11
N PRO A 225 13.30 4.46 10.74
CA PRO A 225 14.72 4.79 10.62
C PRO A 225 15.11 5.19 9.18
N THR A 226 14.21 5.79 8.38
CA THR A 226 14.52 6.22 7.01
C THR A 226 15.83 7.01 6.96
N ASP A 227 16.82 6.49 6.20
CA ASP A 227 18.18 7.03 6.10
C ASP A 227 18.88 7.30 7.45
N ALA A 228 18.55 6.55 8.51
CA ALA A 228 19.10 6.76 9.84
C ALA A 228 20.63 6.69 9.85
N ALA A 229 21.26 7.70 10.45
CA ALA A 229 22.72 7.79 10.55
C ALA A 229 23.35 6.66 11.39
N SER A 230 22.55 5.92 12.16
CA SER A 230 22.96 4.72 12.89
C SER A 230 23.33 3.54 11.98
N GLY A 231 22.97 3.60 10.69
CA GLY A 231 23.15 2.52 9.72
C GLY A 231 22.07 1.44 9.79
N GLU A 232 21.00 1.67 10.54
CA GLU A 232 19.80 0.84 10.46
C GLU A 232 19.19 0.99 9.05
N ASN A 233 18.92 -0.13 8.40
CA ASN A 233 18.61 -0.18 6.97
C ASN A 233 17.51 -1.22 6.71
N PRO A 234 16.26 -0.92 7.11
CA PRO A 234 15.13 -1.77 6.76
C PRO A 234 14.82 -1.70 5.26
N PRO A 235 14.00 -2.62 4.73
CA PRO A 235 13.36 -2.41 3.43
C PRO A 235 12.57 -1.10 3.44
N LEU A 236 12.90 -0.16 2.55
CA LEU A 236 12.30 1.19 2.50
C LEU A 236 11.99 1.66 1.06
N GLY A 237 12.30 0.83 0.06
CA GLY A 237 12.09 1.13 -1.35
C GLY A 237 12.82 2.41 -1.77
N LYS A 238 12.05 3.40 -2.21
CA LYS A 238 12.57 4.68 -2.74
C LYS A 238 12.45 5.87 -1.80
N GLN A 239 12.02 5.64 -0.57
CA GLN A 239 11.88 6.69 0.44
C GLN A 239 13.25 7.29 0.78
N ARG A 240 13.42 8.60 0.74
CA ARG A 240 14.67 9.27 1.14
C ARG A 240 14.37 10.58 1.85
N LEU A 241 15.16 10.94 2.88
CA LEU A 241 15.00 12.20 3.61
C LEU A 241 15.26 13.44 2.74
N ASP A 242 16.11 13.32 1.71
CA ASP A 242 16.31 14.34 0.67
C ASP A 242 15.84 13.81 -0.70
N PRO A 243 14.51 13.80 -0.96
CA PRO A 243 13.97 13.22 -2.18
C PRO A 243 14.38 14.05 -3.40
N SER A 244 14.91 13.37 -4.42
CA SER A 244 15.30 13.97 -5.68
C SER A 244 15.45 12.92 -6.79
N GLY A 245 15.26 13.35 -8.04
CA GLY A 245 15.42 12.48 -9.21
C GLY A 245 14.45 11.30 -9.18
N ILE A 246 14.99 10.10 -8.90
CA ILE A 246 14.21 8.85 -8.85
C ILE A 246 13.78 8.46 -7.42
N TRP A 247 14.15 9.25 -6.41
CA TRP A 247 13.84 9.05 -4.99
C TRP A 247 12.65 9.90 -4.56
N TYR A 248 11.85 9.38 -3.65
CA TYR A 248 10.56 9.97 -3.25
C TYR A 248 10.52 10.30 -1.76
N THR A 249 9.57 11.16 -1.40
CA THR A 249 9.29 11.56 -0.02
C THR A 249 9.11 10.32 0.86
N PRO A 250 9.63 10.32 2.10
CA PRO A 250 9.39 9.25 3.07
C PRO A 250 7.89 9.08 3.38
N THR A 251 7.54 7.92 3.91
CA THR A 251 6.20 7.51 4.30
C THR A 251 6.31 6.75 5.60
N SER A 252 6.23 7.48 6.70
CA SER A 252 6.29 6.92 8.04
C SER A 252 4.90 6.77 8.65
N GLY A 253 4.82 5.95 9.70
CA GLY A 253 3.61 5.83 10.51
C GLY A 253 2.58 4.84 9.98
N ILE A 254 1.33 5.03 10.41
CA ILE A 254 0.23 4.15 10.03
C ILE A 254 -0.25 4.52 8.62
N TRP A 255 0.19 3.77 7.61
CA TRP A 255 -0.10 4.06 6.21
C TRP A 255 -1.11 3.08 5.55
N GLN A 256 -1.62 2.10 6.28
CA GLN A 256 -2.79 1.32 5.83
C GLN A 256 -3.83 1.17 6.92
N THR A 257 -5.05 0.76 6.54
CA THR A 257 -6.22 0.75 7.40
C THR A 257 -5.98 0.06 8.75
N VAL A 258 -6.53 0.64 9.81
CA VAL A 258 -6.64 0.03 11.14
C VAL A 258 -8.09 -0.37 11.38
N TRP A 259 -8.35 -1.58 11.88
CA TRP A 259 -9.72 -2.03 12.13
C TRP A 259 -9.80 -3.08 13.23
N MET A 260 -11.01 -3.33 13.73
CA MET A 260 -11.25 -4.35 14.75
C MET A 260 -12.36 -5.31 14.38
N GLU A 261 -12.25 -6.55 14.85
CA GLU A 261 -13.16 -7.66 14.53
C GLU A 261 -13.46 -8.52 15.75
N PRO A 262 -14.74 -8.90 15.98
CA PRO A 262 -15.08 -9.95 16.91
C PRO A 262 -14.82 -11.32 16.27
N VAL A 263 -14.01 -12.14 16.93
CA VAL A 263 -13.72 -13.51 16.48
C VAL A 263 -14.19 -14.53 17.50
N ALA A 264 -14.45 -15.75 17.05
CA ALA A 264 -14.63 -16.87 17.98
C ALA A 264 -13.29 -17.19 18.69
N PRO A 265 -13.29 -17.79 19.89
CA PRO A 265 -12.05 -18.20 20.55
C PRO A 265 -11.17 -19.08 19.67
N ASP A 266 -11.80 -20.07 19.01
CA ASP A 266 -11.21 -20.82 17.91
C ASP A 266 -11.60 -20.15 16.59
N HIS A 267 -10.64 -19.53 15.90
CA HIS A 267 -10.86 -18.82 14.64
C HIS A 267 -9.72 -19.05 13.64
N VAL A 268 -9.96 -18.62 12.39
CA VAL A 268 -8.94 -18.64 11.34
C VAL A 268 -8.11 -17.36 11.38
N ASP A 269 -6.79 -17.54 11.42
CA ASP A 269 -5.77 -16.50 11.36
C ASP A 269 -5.49 -16.12 9.90
N SER A 270 -5.20 -17.13 9.06
CA SER A 270 -4.91 -16.94 7.64
C SER A 270 -5.40 -18.10 6.77
N LEU A 271 -5.53 -17.83 5.47
CA LEU A 271 -5.87 -18.80 4.44
C LEU A 271 -4.81 -18.76 3.35
N LYS A 272 -4.12 -19.88 3.12
CA LYS A 272 -3.32 -20.09 1.92
C LYS A 272 -4.12 -20.89 0.90
N LEU A 273 -4.21 -20.36 -0.32
CA LEU A 273 -5.02 -20.90 -1.42
C LEU A 273 -4.09 -21.19 -2.60
N THR A 274 -3.93 -22.46 -2.95
CA THR A 274 -3.00 -22.90 -3.99
C THR A 274 -3.74 -23.66 -5.10
N PRO A 275 -3.93 -23.06 -6.30
CA PRO A 275 -4.59 -23.74 -7.41
C PRO A 275 -3.66 -24.77 -8.08
N ASP A 276 -4.22 -25.93 -8.43
CA ASP A 276 -3.62 -26.92 -9.34
C ASP A 276 -4.59 -27.15 -10.51
N VAL A 277 -4.28 -26.48 -11.63
CA VAL A 277 -5.09 -26.53 -12.85
C VAL A 277 -5.08 -27.92 -13.48
N ALA A 278 -3.92 -28.58 -13.54
CA ALA A 278 -3.79 -29.90 -14.17
C ALA A 278 -4.58 -30.98 -13.40
N GLY A 279 -4.57 -30.90 -12.07
CA GLY A 279 -5.34 -31.77 -11.18
C GLY A 279 -6.80 -31.38 -11.00
N GLY A 280 -7.25 -30.22 -11.54
CA GLY A 280 -8.60 -29.70 -11.34
C GLY A 280 -8.94 -29.51 -9.86
N ARG A 281 -8.02 -28.95 -9.07
CA ARG A 281 -8.17 -28.83 -7.61
C ARG A 281 -7.62 -27.54 -7.03
N LEU A 282 -8.21 -27.10 -5.93
CA LEU A 282 -7.69 -26.05 -5.06
C LEU A 282 -7.24 -26.69 -3.74
N THR A 283 -6.00 -26.44 -3.34
CA THR A 283 -5.54 -26.73 -1.99
C THR A 283 -5.85 -25.54 -1.08
N VAL A 284 -6.59 -25.79 0.00
CA VAL A 284 -6.93 -24.80 1.03
C VAL A 284 -6.18 -25.17 2.30
N GLU A 285 -5.33 -24.26 2.76
CA GLU A 285 -4.51 -24.41 3.96
C GLU A 285 -4.90 -23.33 4.98
N PRO A 286 -5.89 -23.61 5.85
CA PRO A 286 -6.30 -22.68 6.89
C PRO A 286 -5.36 -22.82 8.09
N LYS A 287 -4.80 -21.69 8.52
CA LYS A 287 -4.12 -21.57 9.80
C LYS A 287 -5.13 -21.10 10.84
N GLY A 288 -5.42 -21.95 11.83
CA GLY A 288 -6.19 -21.53 13.00
C GLY A 288 -5.29 -21.00 14.10
N VAL A 289 -5.88 -20.47 15.17
CA VAL A 289 -5.16 -20.17 16.43
C VAL A 289 -4.48 -21.40 17.04
N ARG A 290 -4.92 -22.60 16.64
CA ARG A 290 -4.33 -23.89 16.95
C ARG A 290 -4.68 -24.92 15.88
N ASP A 291 -3.93 -26.01 15.86
CA ASP A 291 -4.19 -27.14 14.97
C ASP A 291 -5.37 -27.99 15.42
N GLY A 292 -5.91 -28.79 14.49
CA GLY A 292 -6.95 -29.76 14.78
C GLY A 292 -8.36 -29.19 14.87
N LEU A 293 -8.59 -27.90 14.60
CA LEU A 293 -9.95 -27.32 14.57
C LEU A 293 -10.74 -27.85 13.37
N PRO A 294 -12.02 -28.21 13.50
CA PRO A 294 -12.84 -28.64 12.37
C PRO A 294 -12.92 -27.53 11.31
N VAL A 295 -12.68 -27.91 10.05
CA VAL A 295 -12.79 -27.01 8.91
C VAL A 295 -13.84 -27.51 7.94
N THR A 296 -14.64 -26.60 7.39
CA THR A 296 -15.42 -26.81 6.17
C THR A 296 -15.13 -25.69 5.19
N ALA A 297 -14.69 -26.01 3.99
CA ALA A 297 -14.50 -25.06 2.90
C ALA A 297 -15.44 -25.39 1.74
N THR A 298 -16.14 -24.39 1.21
CA THR A 298 -17.13 -24.54 0.15
C THR A 298 -16.90 -23.49 -0.93
N ALA A 299 -16.69 -23.94 -2.16
CA ALA A 299 -16.51 -23.07 -3.33
C ALA A 299 -17.83 -22.88 -4.09
N TYR A 300 -18.01 -21.69 -4.65
CA TYR A 300 -19.18 -21.30 -5.44
C TYR A 300 -18.77 -20.62 -6.75
N GLU A 301 -19.58 -20.84 -7.78
CA GLU A 301 -19.51 -20.20 -9.09
C GLU A 301 -20.84 -19.49 -9.33
N GLY A 302 -20.84 -18.15 -9.38
CA GLY A 302 -22.07 -17.37 -9.55
C GLY A 302 -23.15 -17.70 -8.51
N GLY A 303 -22.75 -17.96 -7.26
CA GLY A 303 -23.66 -18.37 -6.18
C GLY A 303 -24.05 -19.86 -6.17
N ARG A 304 -23.72 -20.64 -7.20
CA ARG A 304 -23.94 -22.08 -7.25
C ARG A 304 -22.80 -22.82 -6.57
N LYS A 305 -23.11 -23.66 -5.59
CA LYS A 305 -22.12 -24.52 -4.91
C LYS A 305 -21.49 -25.49 -5.92
N VAL A 306 -20.17 -25.47 -6.06
CA VAL A 306 -19.43 -26.37 -6.99
C VAL A 306 -18.59 -27.42 -6.28
N ALA A 307 -18.09 -27.13 -5.07
CA ALA A 307 -17.27 -28.08 -4.31
C ALA A 307 -17.37 -27.86 -2.80
N THR A 308 -17.13 -28.90 -2.02
CA THR A 308 -17.03 -28.81 -0.56
C THR A 308 -16.01 -29.82 -0.06
N VAL A 309 -15.21 -29.41 0.93
CA VAL A 309 -14.27 -30.28 1.64
C VAL A 309 -14.36 -30.02 3.14
N THR A 310 -14.17 -31.06 3.93
CA THR A 310 -14.08 -30.99 5.38
C THR A 310 -12.76 -31.57 5.85
N GLY A 311 -12.22 -31.06 6.95
CA GLY A 311 -11.05 -31.61 7.59
C GLY A 311 -10.66 -30.80 8.81
N ARG A 312 -9.38 -30.51 9.00
CA ARG A 312 -8.89 -29.80 10.18
C ARG A 312 -7.80 -28.78 9.88
N THR A 313 -7.66 -27.76 10.73
CA THR A 313 -6.53 -26.82 10.67
C THR A 313 -5.21 -27.55 10.88
N GLY A 314 -4.14 -27.00 10.30
CA GLY A 314 -2.80 -27.62 10.28
C GLY A 314 -2.63 -28.72 9.24
N GLN A 315 -3.63 -28.94 8.38
CA GLN A 315 -3.58 -29.92 7.29
C GLN A 315 -4.13 -29.30 5.99
N PRO A 316 -3.51 -29.60 4.83
CA PRO A 316 -4.03 -29.16 3.54
C PRO A 316 -5.34 -29.88 3.20
N LEU A 317 -6.33 -29.12 2.71
CA LEU A 317 -7.63 -29.63 2.29
C LEU A 317 -7.74 -29.50 0.77
N THR A 318 -8.19 -30.55 0.08
CA THR A 318 -8.33 -30.52 -1.38
C THR A 318 -9.79 -30.33 -1.80
N LEU A 319 -10.11 -29.19 -2.41
CA LEU A 319 -11.36 -28.98 -3.14
C LEU A 319 -11.18 -29.43 -4.58
N LYS A 320 -12.00 -30.38 -5.04
CA LYS A 320 -12.05 -30.79 -6.46
C LYS A 320 -12.96 -29.85 -7.24
N ILE A 321 -12.41 -29.13 -8.21
CA ILE A 321 -13.14 -28.23 -9.11
C ILE A 321 -13.21 -28.92 -10.48
N ALA A 322 -14.32 -29.59 -10.75
CA ALA A 322 -14.53 -30.25 -12.03
C ALA A 322 -14.65 -29.21 -13.15
N HIS A 323 -13.89 -29.38 -14.23
CA HIS A 323 -13.86 -28.47 -15.38
C HIS A 323 -13.68 -27.00 -14.97
N PRO A 324 -12.54 -26.63 -14.35
CA PRO A 324 -12.35 -25.29 -13.80
C PRO A 324 -12.43 -24.22 -14.90
N HIS A 325 -13.18 -23.16 -14.64
CA HIS A 325 -13.12 -21.90 -15.36
C HIS A 325 -11.85 -21.20 -14.92
N LEU A 326 -10.92 -21.05 -15.86
CA LEU A 326 -9.58 -20.55 -15.56
C LEU A 326 -9.57 -19.02 -15.50
N TRP A 327 -8.81 -18.49 -14.54
CA TRP A 327 -8.51 -17.07 -14.45
C TRP A 327 -7.42 -16.68 -15.46
N SER A 328 -7.61 -15.54 -16.13
CA SER A 328 -6.62 -14.91 -17.01
C SER A 328 -6.88 -13.40 -17.13
N PRO A 329 -5.97 -12.61 -17.72
CA PRO A 329 -6.23 -11.19 -17.99
C PRO A 329 -7.47 -10.91 -18.84
N ASP A 330 -7.77 -11.77 -19.81
CA ASP A 330 -8.91 -11.63 -20.71
C ASP A 330 -10.22 -12.13 -20.07
N ASP A 331 -10.10 -13.07 -19.14
CA ASP A 331 -11.22 -13.71 -18.43
C ASP A 331 -10.86 -13.87 -16.94
N PRO A 332 -10.99 -12.81 -16.12
CA PRO A 332 -10.54 -12.79 -14.73
C PRO A 332 -11.56 -13.48 -13.81
N PHE A 333 -11.90 -14.73 -14.12
CA PHE A 333 -12.89 -15.49 -13.39
C PHE A 333 -12.43 -15.83 -11.96
N LEU A 334 -13.27 -15.50 -10.98
CA LEU A 334 -13.03 -15.78 -9.56
C LEU A 334 -14.18 -16.61 -8.98
N TYR A 335 -13.82 -17.66 -8.25
CA TYR A 335 -14.74 -18.44 -7.43
C TYR A 335 -14.88 -17.80 -6.05
N ASP A 336 -16.10 -17.74 -5.52
CA ASP A 336 -16.29 -17.40 -4.10
C ASP A 336 -15.95 -18.62 -3.24
N LEU A 337 -15.32 -18.38 -2.10
CA LEU A 337 -14.97 -19.40 -1.12
C LEU A 337 -15.53 -19.02 0.25
N ARG A 338 -16.25 -19.94 0.88
CA ARG A 338 -16.67 -19.81 2.29
C ARG A 338 -15.92 -20.83 3.12
N VAL A 339 -15.25 -20.38 4.17
CA VAL A 339 -14.51 -21.24 5.09
C VAL A 339 -15.05 -21.08 6.49
N SER A 340 -15.37 -22.20 7.13
CA SER A 340 -15.70 -22.26 8.55
C SER A 340 -14.59 -22.98 9.30
N VAL A 341 -14.09 -22.37 10.38
CA VAL A 341 -13.10 -22.97 11.29
C VAL A 341 -13.69 -22.96 12.69
N GLY A 342 -14.07 -24.15 13.20
CA GLY A 342 -14.86 -24.25 14.41
C GLY A 342 -16.18 -23.48 14.29
N ARG A 343 -16.32 -22.39 15.07
CA ARG A 343 -17.48 -21.48 15.02
C ARG A 343 -17.21 -20.18 14.26
N ASP A 344 -15.97 -19.95 13.82
CA ASP A 344 -15.62 -18.81 13.00
C ASP A 344 -16.00 -19.05 11.54
N ARG A 345 -16.40 -17.99 10.84
CA ARG A 345 -16.82 -18.03 9.44
C ARG A 345 -16.19 -16.86 8.70
N VAL A 346 -15.51 -17.17 7.60
CA VAL A 346 -14.90 -16.17 6.73
C VAL A 346 -15.30 -16.39 5.27
N GLY A 347 -15.40 -15.29 4.53
CA GLY A 347 -15.44 -15.30 3.08
C GLY A 347 -14.04 -15.12 2.49
N SER A 348 -13.87 -15.58 1.27
CA SER A 348 -12.65 -15.47 0.47
C SER A 348 -13.00 -15.65 -1.01
N TYR A 349 -12.01 -15.59 -1.88
CA TYR A 349 -12.13 -15.93 -3.30
C TYR A 349 -10.82 -16.50 -3.82
N PHE A 350 -10.89 -17.20 -4.95
CA PHE A 350 -9.70 -17.71 -5.65
C PHE A 350 -9.91 -17.73 -7.17
N GLY A 351 -8.81 -17.64 -7.91
CA GLY A 351 -8.76 -17.88 -9.35
C GLY A 351 -8.02 -19.20 -9.64
N MET A 352 -8.53 -20.00 -10.58
CA MET A 352 -7.84 -21.20 -11.06
C MET A 352 -6.89 -20.82 -12.19
N ARG A 353 -5.58 -20.81 -11.95
CA ARG A 353 -4.58 -20.52 -12.99
C ARG A 353 -3.23 -21.17 -12.71
N SER A 354 -2.46 -21.44 -13.77
CA SER A 354 -1.07 -21.89 -13.68
C SER A 354 -0.13 -20.95 -14.45
N ILE A 355 1.09 -20.77 -13.94
CA ILE A 355 2.16 -20.01 -14.59
C ILE A 355 3.44 -20.85 -14.58
N SER A 356 4.13 -20.93 -15.73
CA SER A 356 5.38 -21.66 -15.88
C SER A 356 6.23 -21.06 -16.99
N VAL A 357 7.49 -21.49 -17.08
CA VAL A 357 8.32 -21.30 -18.27
C VAL A 357 8.44 -22.64 -18.96
N GLU A 358 8.00 -22.71 -20.22
CA GLU A 358 7.99 -23.93 -21.03
C GLU A 358 8.68 -23.69 -22.37
N LYS A 359 9.13 -24.75 -23.04
CA LYS A 359 9.67 -24.65 -24.40
C LYS A 359 8.53 -24.69 -25.41
N VAL A 360 8.32 -23.59 -26.11
CA VAL A 360 7.38 -23.46 -27.21
C VAL A 360 8.20 -23.26 -28.48
N ASP A 361 8.11 -24.20 -29.41
CA ASP A 361 8.95 -24.27 -30.62
C ASP A 361 10.46 -24.19 -30.29
N GLY A 362 10.88 -24.92 -29.25
CA GLY A 362 12.27 -24.97 -28.77
C GLY A 362 12.73 -23.73 -27.97
N THR A 363 11.92 -22.68 -27.90
CA THR A 363 12.26 -21.42 -27.21
C THR A 363 11.58 -21.36 -25.84
N PRO A 364 12.29 -21.02 -24.75
CA PRO A 364 11.66 -20.75 -23.46
C PRO A 364 10.66 -19.59 -23.58
N ARG A 365 9.41 -19.83 -23.19
CA ARG A 365 8.34 -18.85 -23.13
C ARG A 365 7.66 -18.94 -21.78
N THR A 366 7.25 -17.80 -21.24
CA THR A 366 6.26 -17.80 -20.16
C THR A 366 4.94 -18.30 -20.71
N VAL A 367 4.32 -19.23 -20.00
CA VAL A 367 2.99 -19.75 -20.34
C VAL A 367 2.04 -19.57 -19.16
N LEU A 368 0.85 -19.08 -19.46
CA LEU A 368 -0.29 -18.96 -18.55
C LEU A 368 -1.33 -19.99 -18.98
N ASN A 369 -1.75 -20.87 -18.08
CA ASN A 369 -2.74 -21.91 -18.38
C ASN A 369 -2.36 -22.79 -19.59
N GLY A 370 -1.06 -23.07 -19.75
CA GLY A 370 -0.50 -23.87 -20.85
C GLY A 370 -0.41 -23.16 -22.19
N LYS A 371 -0.67 -21.85 -22.26
CA LYS A 371 -0.57 -21.03 -23.48
C LYS A 371 0.51 -19.96 -23.34
N PRO A 372 1.33 -19.69 -24.37
CA PRO A 372 2.28 -18.58 -24.34
C PRO A 372 1.60 -17.26 -23.98
N VAL A 373 2.22 -16.50 -23.08
CA VAL A 373 1.78 -15.15 -22.71
C VAL A 373 2.95 -14.18 -22.79
N PHE A 374 2.71 -13.02 -23.39
CA PHE A 374 3.61 -11.88 -23.32
C PHE A 374 3.07 -10.90 -22.27
N MET A 375 3.85 -10.67 -21.22
CA MET A 375 3.49 -9.75 -20.14
C MET A 375 3.90 -8.34 -20.55
N MET A 376 2.93 -7.56 -21.02
CA MET A 376 3.11 -6.14 -21.30
C MET A 376 2.88 -5.40 -19.99
N ALA A 377 3.97 -5.18 -19.24
CA ALA A 377 3.94 -4.60 -17.91
C ALA A 377 4.41 -3.14 -17.93
N THR A 378 3.75 -2.29 -17.14
CA THR A 378 4.30 -1.02 -16.68
C THR A 378 5.05 -1.20 -15.36
N LEU A 379 5.93 -0.26 -15.07
CA LEU A 379 6.49 -0.08 -13.74
C LEU A 379 5.58 0.88 -12.97
N ASP A 380 4.99 0.40 -11.88
CA ASP A 380 4.08 1.16 -11.02
C ASP A 380 4.75 1.45 -9.67
N GLN A 381 5.05 2.73 -9.42
CA GLN A 381 5.68 3.19 -8.17
C GLN A 381 4.68 3.30 -7.01
N GLY A 382 3.38 3.45 -7.28
CA GLY A 382 2.35 3.61 -6.26
C GLY A 382 2.49 4.85 -5.37
N PHE A 383 2.94 5.99 -5.91
CA PHE A 383 2.98 7.28 -5.21
C PHE A 383 1.85 8.21 -5.67
N TRP A 384 1.04 8.61 -4.70
CA TRP A 384 -0.05 9.57 -4.84
C TRP A 384 0.43 10.95 -4.42
N PRO A 385 0.12 12.03 -5.16
CA PRO A 385 0.61 13.36 -4.82
C PRO A 385 0.03 13.90 -3.50
N ASP A 386 -1.13 13.39 -3.09
CA ASP A 386 -1.88 13.80 -1.90
C ASP A 386 -1.73 12.80 -0.72
N GLY A 387 -1.58 11.50 -1.01
CA GLY A 387 -1.51 10.43 0.01
C GLY A 387 -0.19 9.64 0.06
N LEU A 388 0.81 9.98 -0.76
CA LEU A 388 2.08 9.26 -0.89
C LEU A 388 1.86 7.76 -1.14
N TYR A 389 2.14 6.85 -0.20
CA TYR A 389 1.83 5.44 -0.40
C TYR A 389 0.35 5.09 -0.34
N THR A 390 -0.49 5.93 0.25
CA THR A 390 -1.90 5.61 0.47
C THR A 390 -2.75 6.26 -0.60
N ALA A 391 -3.44 5.44 -1.40
CA ALA A 391 -4.43 5.98 -2.34
C ALA A 391 -5.52 6.75 -1.57
N PRO A 392 -6.00 7.91 -2.06
CA PRO A 392 -7.03 8.69 -1.38
C PRO A 392 -8.29 7.89 -1.10
N THR A 393 -8.75 7.11 -2.08
CA THR A 393 -9.93 6.25 -1.96
C THR A 393 -9.66 4.90 -2.62
N ASP A 394 -10.48 3.90 -2.29
CA ASP A 394 -10.41 2.60 -2.95
C ASP A 394 -10.74 2.69 -4.46
N GLU A 395 -11.59 3.64 -4.88
CA GLU A 395 -11.84 3.91 -6.30
C GLU A 395 -10.63 4.53 -6.98
N ALA A 396 -9.82 5.37 -6.30
CA ALA A 396 -8.56 5.85 -6.86
C ALA A 396 -7.60 4.67 -7.13
N LEU A 397 -7.48 3.75 -6.17
CA LEU A 397 -6.69 2.53 -6.29
C LEU A 397 -7.18 1.64 -7.45
N ALA A 398 -8.49 1.46 -7.58
CA ALA A 398 -9.11 0.71 -8.66
C ALA A 398 -8.92 1.38 -10.02
N TYR A 399 -9.04 2.71 -10.07
CA TYR A 399 -8.91 3.51 -11.27
C TYR A 399 -7.52 3.37 -11.87
N ASP A 400 -6.47 3.45 -11.05
CA ASP A 400 -5.08 3.34 -11.53
C ASP A 400 -4.85 2.01 -12.26
N LEU A 401 -5.29 0.88 -11.68
CA LEU A 401 -5.24 -0.43 -12.32
C LEU A 401 -6.16 -0.54 -13.54
N ARG A 402 -7.33 0.09 -13.51
CA ARG A 402 -8.26 0.11 -14.66
C ARG A 402 -7.62 0.80 -15.85
N MET A 403 -6.92 1.92 -15.63
CA MET A 403 -6.22 2.65 -16.69
C MET A 403 -5.11 1.81 -17.33
N HIS A 404 -4.39 1.00 -16.55
CA HIS A 404 -3.43 0.05 -17.11
C HIS A 404 -4.08 -0.87 -18.15
N LYS A 405 -5.23 -1.44 -17.81
CA LYS A 405 -5.98 -2.33 -18.72
C LYS A 405 -6.53 -1.58 -19.94
N GLU A 406 -7.10 -0.39 -19.74
CA GLU A 406 -7.63 0.44 -20.84
C GLU A 406 -6.54 0.91 -21.82
N MET A 407 -5.31 1.10 -21.34
CA MET A 407 -4.14 1.40 -22.18
C MET A 407 -3.58 0.16 -22.92
N GLY A 408 -4.13 -1.02 -22.68
CA GLY A 408 -3.74 -2.27 -23.35
C GLY A 408 -2.67 -3.08 -22.62
N PHE A 409 -2.29 -2.70 -21.39
CA PHE A 409 -1.40 -3.50 -20.56
C PHE A 409 -2.17 -4.67 -19.93
N ASN A 410 -1.53 -5.84 -19.89
CA ASN A 410 -2.08 -7.04 -19.24
C ASN A 410 -1.33 -7.42 -17.96
N ALA A 411 -0.32 -6.62 -17.61
CA ALA A 411 0.51 -6.82 -16.45
C ALA A 411 0.90 -5.48 -15.80
N VAL A 412 1.26 -5.53 -14.52
CA VAL A 412 1.81 -4.41 -13.75
C VAL A 412 2.92 -4.93 -12.85
N ARG A 413 4.05 -4.24 -12.82
CA ARG A 413 5.12 -4.49 -11.86
C ARG A 413 5.02 -3.48 -10.74
N LYS A 414 4.57 -3.93 -9.56
CA LYS A 414 4.57 -3.10 -8.36
C LYS A 414 6.00 -2.97 -7.88
N HIS A 415 6.57 -1.79 -8.09
CA HIS A 415 7.99 -1.55 -7.96
C HIS A 415 8.37 -1.27 -6.50
N ILE A 416 9.17 -2.17 -5.92
CA ILE A 416 9.78 -2.11 -4.57
C ILE A 416 8.88 -1.51 -3.48
N LYS A 417 7.61 -1.90 -3.51
CA LYS A 417 6.53 -1.53 -2.57
C LYS A 417 5.58 -2.72 -2.50
N VAL A 418 4.90 -2.93 -1.37
CA VAL A 418 3.76 -3.86 -1.29
C VAL A 418 2.50 -3.05 -1.02
N GLU A 419 1.48 -3.14 -1.88
CA GLU A 419 0.22 -2.42 -1.72
C GLU A 419 -0.72 -3.08 -0.69
N PRO A 420 -1.80 -2.41 -0.21
CA PRO A 420 -2.82 -3.08 0.59
C PRO A 420 -3.50 -4.23 -0.19
N ASP A 421 -4.06 -5.22 0.52
CA ASP A 421 -4.81 -6.37 -0.07
C ASP A 421 -5.90 -5.92 -1.06
N ARG A 422 -6.45 -4.71 -0.90
CA ARG A 422 -7.41 -4.10 -1.84
C ARG A 422 -6.84 -3.90 -3.24
N TRP A 423 -5.56 -3.55 -3.39
CA TRP A 423 -4.92 -3.38 -4.70
C TRP A 423 -4.81 -4.72 -5.43
N PHE A 424 -4.38 -5.77 -4.72
CA PHE A 424 -4.34 -7.13 -5.28
C PHE A 424 -5.74 -7.62 -5.64
N TYR A 425 -6.76 -7.33 -4.82
CA TYR A 425 -8.15 -7.61 -5.15
C TYR A 425 -8.58 -6.95 -6.47
N TRP A 426 -8.23 -5.69 -6.68
CA TRP A 426 -8.52 -5.02 -7.94
C TRP A 426 -7.75 -5.62 -9.12
N ALA A 427 -6.47 -5.98 -8.95
CA ALA A 427 -5.71 -6.68 -9.98
C ALA A 427 -6.31 -8.06 -10.32
N ASP A 428 -6.75 -8.81 -9.30
CA ASP A 428 -7.44 -10.10 -9.46
C ASP A 428 -8.76 -9.95 -10.21
N ARG A 429 -9.56 -8.92 -9.89
CA ARG A 429 -10.88 -8.66 -10.46
C ARG A 429 -10.82 -8.09 -11.87
N LEU A 430 -9.87 -7.19 -12.11
CA LEU A 430 -9.68 -6.55 -13.40
C LEU A 430 -8.94 -7.46 -14.37
N GLY A 431 -8.17 -8.45 -13.90
CA GLY A 431 -7.39 -9.32 -14.77
C GLY A 431 -6.09 -8.66 -15.20
N LEU A 432 -5.20 -8.40 -14.23
CA LEU A 432 -3.84 -7.96 -14.48
C LEU A 432 -2.86 -8.96 -13.85
N LEU A 433 -1.80 -9.30 -14.57
CA LEU A 433 -0.70 -10.09 -14.05
C LEU A 433 0.20 -9.18 -13.21
N VAL A 434 0.50 -9.58 -11.98
CA VAL A 434 1.32 -8.79 -11.06
C VAL A 434 2.71 -9.40 -10.94
N TRP A 435 3.72 -8.55 -11.13
CA TRP A 435 5.06 -8.78 -10.61
C TRP A 435 5.17 -8.02 -9.30
N GLN A 436 5.32 -8.75 -8.21
CA GLN A 436 5.43 -8.16 -6.88
C GLN A 436 6.90 -8.11 -6.48
N ASP A 437 7.44 -6.89 -6.40
CA ASP A 437 8.79 -6.67 -5.91
C ASP A 437 8.82 -6.63 -4.38
N MET A 438 9.86 -7.22 -3.80
CA MET A 438 10.22 -6.93 -2.41
C MET A 438 10.75 -5.49 -2.31
N PRO A 439 10.30 -4.67 -1.34
CA PRO A 439 10.89 -3.36 -1.09
C PRO A 439 12.41 -3.42 -0.93
N ALA A 440 13.13 -2.52 -1.59
CA ALA A 440 14.59 -2.50 -1.55
C ALA A 440 15.10 -1.86 -0.25
N MET A 441 16.27 -2.30 0.20
CA MET A 441 17.08 -1.56 1.18
C MET A 441 17.84 -0.41 0.51
N THR A 442 18.57 0.41 1.27
CA THR A 442 19.31 1.57 0.75
C THR A 442 20.27 1.20 -0.39
N ALA A 443 20.14 1.92 -1.51
CA ALA A 443 21.01 1.75 -2.67
C ALA A 443 22.47 2.14 -2.36
N GLY A 444 23.42 1.36 -2.88
CA GLY A 444 24.86 1.60 -2.66
C GLY A 444 25.36 1.20 -1.26
N VAL A 445 24.50 0.67 -0.39
CA VAL A 445 24.86 0.19 0.94
C VAL A 445 24.91 -1.33 0.96
N ASN A 446 26.00 -1.90 1.48
CA ASN A 446 26.06 -3.33 1.76
C ASN A 446 25.33 -3.61 3.08
N PRO A 447 24.22 -4.36 3.08
CA PRO A 447 23.39 -4.54 4.28
C PRO A 447 24.12 -5.39 5.32
N SER A 448 23.94 -5.03 6.60
CA SER A 448 24.43 -5.80 7.75
C SER A 448 23.71 -7.15 7.85
N ALA A 449 24.26 -8.09 8.63
CA ALA A 449 23.60 -9.37 8.87
C ALA A 449 22.18 -9.22 9.46
N ALA A 450 21.97 -8.23 10.32
CA ALA A 450 20.65 -7.93 10.88
C ALA A 450 19.67 -7.41 9.82
N ALA A 451 20.12 -6.49 8.96
CA ALA A 451 19.30 -5.96 7.86
C ALA A 451 18.93 -7.06 6.86
N ARG A 452 19.84 -7.98 6.55
CA ARG A 452 19.57 -9.15 5.69
C ARG A 452 18.57 -10.12 6.30
N ALA A 453 18.70 -10.40 7.60
CA ALA A 453 17.75 -11.28 8.30
C ALA A 453 16.34 -10.68 8.30
N GLU A 454 16.27 -9.36 8.47
CA GLU A 454 15.01 -8.61 8.46
C GLU A 454 14.38 -8.55 7.07
N TYR A 455 15.19 -8.30 6.03
CA TYR A 455 14.78 -8.38 4.63
C TYR A 455 14.18 -9.75 4.28
N GLU A 456 14.85 -10.85 4.65
CA GLU A 456 14.36 -12.20 4.39
C GLU A 456 13.07 -12.52 5.17
N ARG A 457 12.93 -11.98 6.39
CA ARG A 457 11.70 -12.11 7.19
C ARG A 457 10.54 -11.37 6.53
N GLU A 458 10.72 -10.12 6.13
CA GLU A 458 9.69 -9.33 5.44
C GLU A 458 9.34 -9.93 4.08
N MET A 459 10.32 -10.43 3.32
CA MET A 459 10.07 -11.12 2.04
C MET A 459 9.22 -12.38 2.23
N LYS A 460 9.48 -13.15 3.29
CA LYS A 460 8.64 -14.32 3.62
C LYS A 460 7.21 -13.91 3.94
N LEU A 461 7.02 -12.83 4.69
CA LEU A 461 5.70 -12.32 5.05
C LEU A 461 4.94 -11.81 3.82
N MET A 462 5.60 -11.04 2.95
CA MET A 462 5.03 -10.60 1.68
C MET A 462 4.52 -11.80 0.86
N ILE A 463 5.36 -12.83 0.68
CA ILE A 463 4.97 -14.04 -0.06
C ILE A 463 3.79 -14.73 0.62
N ASP A 464 3.87 -15.00 1.93
CA ASP A 464 2.80 -15.69 2.67
C ASP A 464 1.46 -14.95 2.64
N GLN A 465 1.50 -13.61 2.69
CA GLN A 465 0.31 -12.77 2.77
C GLN A 465 -0.38 -12.58 1.41
N HIS A 466 0.35 -12.75 0.30
CA HIS A 466 -0.14 -12.53 -1.07
C HIS A 466 -0.09 -13.79 -1.96
N ILE A 467 0.33 -14.95 -1.43
CA ILE A 467 0.31 -16.25 -2.14
C ILE A 467 -1.11 -16.67 -2.58
N GLY A 468 -2.15 -16.11 -1.97
CA GLY A 468 -3.54 -16.36 -2.33
C GLY A 468 -4.01 -15.58 -3.56
N SER A 469 -3.32 -14.50 -3.95
CA SER A 469 -3.73 -13.63 -5.05
C SER A 469 -3.48 -14.30 -6.41
N PRO A 470 -4.51 -14.56 -7.23
CA PRO A 470 -4.33 -15.13 -8.58
C PRO A 470 -3.52 -14.23 -9.50
N SER A 471 -3.64 -12.91 -9.38
CA SER A 471 -2.90 -11.92 -10.18
C SER A 471 -1.38 -12.03 -10.01
N VAL A 472 -0.89 -12.32 -8.81
CA VAL A 472 0.55 -12.44 -8.56
C VAL A 472 1.10 -13.68 -9.25
N VAL A 473 1.93 -13.45 -10.27
CA VAL A 473 2.56 -14.49 -11.10
C VAL A 473 4.07 -14.53 -11.00
N MET A 474 4.68 -13.49 -10.42
CA MET A 474 6.12 -13.37 -10.26
C MET A 474 6.47 -12.65 -8.98
N TRP A 475 7.45 -13.20 -8.25
CA TRP A 475 8.13 -12.53 -7.14
C TRP A 475 9.44 -11.94 -7.64
N VAL A 476 9.70 -10.66 -7.39
CA VAL A 476 10.99 -10.03 -7.69
C VAL A 476 11.74 -9.82 -6.38
N THR A 477 12.88 -10.47 -6.24
CA THR A 477 13.60 -10.48 -4.96
C THR A 477 14.62 -9.37 -4.83
N PHE A 478 15.01 -8.67 -5.89
CA PHE A 478 15.94 -7.54 -5.82
C PHE A 478 15.82 -6.62 -7.05
N ASN A 479 16.22 -5.35 -6.90
CA ASN A 479 16.27 -4.35 -7.97
C ASN A 479 17.64 -3.65 -8.06
N GLU A 480 18.26 -3.59 -9.25
CA GLU A 480 19.36 -2.68 -9.65
C GLU A 480 20.56 -2.50 -8.68
N GLY A 481 20.98 -3.54 -7.96
CA GLY A 481 22.06 -3.51 -6.99
C GLY A 481 21.70 -2.90 -5.62
N TRP A 482 20.42 -2.59 -5.36
CA TRP A 482 20.00 -1.87 -4.16
C TRP A 482 19.89 -2.79 -2.95
N GLY A 483 20.90 -2.73 -2.08
CA GLY A 483 20.99 -3.58 -0.89
C GLY A 483 21.05 -5.08 -1.22
N GLN A 484 21.56 -5.45 -2.40
CA GLN A 484 21.58 -6.83 -2.86
C GLN A 484 22.68 -7.65 -2.18
N TYR A 485 22.40 -8.93 -2.00
CA TYR A 485 23.33 -9.92 -1.47
C TYR A 485 22.85 -11.31 -1.85
N ASP A 486 23.77 -12.18 -2.27
CA ASP A 486 23.51 -13.62 -2.48
C ASP A 486 22.26 -13.88 -3.34
N GLU A 487 22.17 -13.22 -4.49
CA GLU A 487 20.95 -13.08 -5.30
C GLU A 487 20.37 -14.43 -5.71
N GLY A 488 21.25 -15.38 -6.07
CA GLY A 488 20.87 -16.74 -6.42
C GLY A 488 20.22 -17.49 -5.25
N ARG A 489 20.82 -17.45 -4.06
CA ARG A 489 20.26 -18.10 -2.86
C ARG A 489 18.91 -17.49 -2.49
N ILE A 490 18.79 -16.17 -2.54
CA ILE A 490 17.54 -15.47 -2.20
C ILE A 490 16.43 -15.82 -3.20
N ALA A 491 16.75 -15.88 -4.50
CA ALA A 491 15.80 -16.30 -5.52
C ALA A 491 15.35 -17.77 -5.32
N ASP A 492 16.30 -18.68 -5.06
CA ASP A 492 16.01 -20.08 -4.75
C ASP A 492 15.15 -20.21 -3.48
N GLN A 493 15.41 -19.38 -2.47
CA GLN A 493 14.65 -19.35 -1.23
C GLN A 493 13.21 -18.89 -1.44
N ALA A 494 13.00 -17.81 -2.22
CA ALA A 494 11.66 -17.36 -2.60
C ALA A 494 10.92 -18.44 -3.40
N LYS A 495 11.62 -19.12 -4.34
CA LYS A 495 11.04 -20.22 -5.12
C LYS A 495 10.69 -21.43 -4.26
N ALA A 496 11.46 -21.72 -3.22
CA ALA A 496 11.17 -22.80 -2.28
C ALA A 496 9.95 -22.49 -1.40
N TRP A 497 9.77 -21.22 -0.99
CA TRP A 497 8.59 -20.79 -0.24
C TRP A 497 7.32 -20.79 -1.09
N ASP A 498 7.44 -20.42 -2.37
CA ASP A 498 6.35 -20.49 -3.33
C ASP A 498 6.77 -21.09 -4.68
N PRO A 499 6.64 -22.42 -4.84
CA PRO A 499 6.99 -23.09 -6.09
C PRO A 499 6.04 -22.77 -7.23
N THR A 500 4.90 -22.12 -6.97
CA THR A 500 3.81 -21.95 -7.94
C THR A 500 3.87 -20.67 -8.76
N ARG A 501 4.78 -19.75 -8.44
CA ARG A 501 5.05 -18.53 -9.22
C ARG A 501 6.45 -18.53 -9.83
N LEU A 502 6.66 -17.64 -10.79
CA LEU A 502 7.99 -17.33 -11.30
C LEU A 502 8.75 -16.52 -10.25
N VAL A 503 10.08 -16.57 -10.31
CA VAL A 503 10.95 -15.70 -9.51
C VAL A 503 11.89 -14.97 -10.45
N ASN A 504 11.96 -13.66 -10.29
CA ASN A 504 13.00 -12.83 -10.88
C ASN A 504 13.97 -12.44 -9.76
N GLY A 505 15.17 -13.03 -9.81
CA GLY A 505 16.18 -12.83 -8.77
C GLY A 505 16.75 -11.41 -8.71
N MET A 506 16.71 -10.70 -9.84
CA MET A 506 17.25 -9.35 -10.00
C MET A 506 16.62 -8.69 -11.22
N SER A 507 15.85 -7.64 -10.99
CA SER A 507 15.34 -6.78 -12.06
C SER A 507 16.24 -5.57 -12.27
N GLY A 508 16.50 -5.23 -13.54
CA GLY A 508 17.22 -4.02 -13.94
C GLY A 508 18.71 -4.24 -14.13
#